data_AF-A0A0G0D8S3-F1
#
_entry.id   AF-A0A0G0D8S3-F1
#
_cell.length_a   1.000
_cell.length_b   1.000
_cell.length_c   1.000
_cell.angle_alpha   90.00
_cell.angle_beta   90.00
_cell.angle_gamma   90.00
#
_symmetry.space_group_name_H-M   'P 1'
#
loop_
_entity.id
_entity.type
_entity.pdbx_description
1 polymer ?
#
loop_
_entity_poly.entity_id
_entity_poly.type
_entity_poly.pdbx_seq_one_letter_code
_entity_poly.pdbx_strand_id
1 'polypeptide(L)'
;MAKIKTKKIESPEYKVTVSKKTFILTIVIILVLVLLFFSKKIFIAATVNGKSISRLAIIKKLEKQGGKKTLETMITGALIRQEAEKRKITVSQKDIDAEMKKIEANVTSQGTTLDQALQNQGMTKNDLIEEIKIQLMLQQMAGDNVKMSNKEIDDFISANKNQQGFDKEIPREQAVAQLKQQKSQQKIQTFLTDLKAKAKINYFVNY
;
A
#
# COMPACT_ATOMS: atom_id res chain seq x y z
N MET A 1 -13.62 93.92 21.59
CA MET A 1 -12.89 92.87 20.85
C MET A 1 -12.19 91.96 21.85
N ALA A 2 -12.70 90.75 22.08
CA ALA A 2 -12.10 89.77 23.01
C ALA A 2 -11.48 88.63 22.20
N LYS A 3 -10.19 88.34 22.41
CA LYS A 3 -9.46 87.26 21.73
C LYS A 3 -9.79 85.92 22.41
N ILE A 4 -10.50 85.04 21.71
CA ILE A 4 -10.75 83.66 22.15
C ILE A 4 -9.49 82.85 21.86
N LYS A 5 -8.83 82.31 22.90
CA LYS A 5 -7.72 81.36 22.76
C LYS A 5 -8.29 79.96 22.49
N THR A 6 -8.01 79.40 21.33
CA THR A 6 -8.31 78.00 21.01
C THR A 6 -7.29 77.09 21.70
N LYS A 7 -7.75 76.25 22.63
CA LYS A 7 -6.94 75.21 23.28
C LYS A 7 -6.91 74.00 22.34
N LYS A 8 -5.73 73.69 21.80
CA LYS A 8 -5.48 72.52 20.95
C LYS A 8 -5.74 71.25 21.79
N ILE A 9 -6.75 70.46 21.40
CA ILE A 9 -7.04 69.18 22.03
C ILE A 9 -6.18 68.14 21.31
N GLU A 10 -5.08 67.73 21.93
CA GLU A 10 -4.28 66.61 21.46
C GLU A 10 -4.99 65.31 21.85
N SER A 11 -5.31 64.48 20.84
CA SER A 11 -5.94 63.18 21.04
C SER A 11 -4.96 62.24 21.75
N PRO A 12 -5.36 61.49 22.79
CA PRO A 12 -4.45 60.59 23.48
C PRO A 12 -4.01 59.46 22.53
N GLU A 13 -2.71 59.36 22.25
CA GLU A 13 -2.10 58.19 21.62
C GLU A 13 -2.25 56.98 22.55
N TYR A 14 -3.19 56.08 22.25
CA TYR A 14 -3.32 54.82 22.98
C TYR A 14 -2.20 53.85 22.58
N LYS A 15 -1.09 53.88 23.31
CA LYS A 15 0.03 52.94 23.12
C LYS A 15 -0.33 51.58 23.73
N VAL A 16 -0.77 50.66 22.88
CA VAL A 16 -1.01 49.27 23.27
C VAL A 16 0.33 48.59 23.59
N THR A 17 0.71 48.52 24.86
CA THR A 17 1.90 47.77 25.29
C THR A 17 1.51 46.31 25.51
N VAL A 18 1.62 45.48 24.48
CA VAL A 18 1.40 44.03 24.60
C VAL A 18 2.65 43.38 25.21
N SER A 19 2.50 42.70 26.34
CA SER A 19 3.61 41.95 26.93
C SER A 19 4.00 40.76 26.04
N LYS A 20 5.29 40.40 25.98
CA LYS A 20 5.75 39.24 25.19
C LYS A 20 5.01 37.94 25.56
N LYS A 21 4.65 37.77 26.83
CA LYS A 21 3.90 36.60 27.33
C LYS A 21 2.46 36.57 26.82
N THR A 22 1.76 37.70 26.81
CA THR A 22 0.41 37.80 26.24
C THR A 22 0.42 37.58 24.74
N PHE A 23 1.44 38.09 24.03
CA PHE A 23 1.61 37.85 22.59
C PHE A 23 1.82 36.36 22.26
N ILE A 24 2.70 35.68 23.01
CA ILE A 24 2.93 34.23 22.86
C ILE A 24 1.65 33.43 23.15
N LEU A 25 0.92 33.77 24.22
CA LEU A 25 -0.34 33.11 24.56
C LEU A 25 -1.39 33.25 23.44
N THR A 26 -1.52 34.43 22.85
CA THR A 26 -2.43 34.68 21.73
C THR A 26 -2.05 33.88 20.49
N ILE A 27 -0.75 33.79 20.17
CA ILE A 27 -0.28 32.95 19.04
C ILE A 27 -0.58 31.48 19.29
N VAL A 28 -0.34 30.96 20.49
CA VAL A 28 -0.64 29.56 20.83
C VAL A 28 -2.14 29.28 20.70
N ILE A 29 -3.01 30.19 21.16
CA ILE A 29 -4.46 30.06 21.02
C ILE A 29 -4.88 30.06 19.54
N ILE A 30 -4.33 30.96 18.73
CA ILE A 30 -4.59 31.00 17.29
C ILE A 30 -4.12 29.70 16.61
N LEU A 31 -2.95 29.18 16.98
CA LEU A 31 -2.37 27.96 16.40
C LEU A 31 -3.20 26.72 16.77
N VAL A 32 -3.72 26.67 18.01
CA VAL A 32 -4.68 25.63 18.45
C VAL A 32 -6.01 25.75 17.69
N LEU A 33 -6.53 26.95 17.47
CA LEU A 33 -7.75 27.17 16.70
C LEU A 33 -7.58 26.80 15.22
N VAL A 34 -6.42 27.09 14.62
CA VAL A 34 -6.06 26.66 13.27
C VAL A 34 -5.99 25.13 13.21
N LEU A 35 -5.29 24.48 14.15
CA LEU A 35 -5.25 23.01 14.27
C LEU A 35 -6.65 22.40 14.38
N LEU A 36 -7.53 22.96 15.23
CA LEU A 36 -8.91 22.50 15.39
C LEU A 36 -9.75 22.72 14.11
N PHE A 37 -9.52 23.81 13.38
CA PHE A 37 -10.18 24.06 12.10
C PHE A 37 -9.76 23.04 11.03
N PHE A 38 -8.47 22.74 10.92
CA PHE A 38 -7.96 21.66 10.04
C PHE A 38 -8.42 20.27 10.51
N SER A 39 -8.66 20.09 11.81
CA SER A 39 -9.14 18.83 12.39
C SER A 39 -10.54 18.42 11.93
N LYS A 40 -11.40 19.34 11.48
CA LYS A 40 -12.75 18.98 11.00
C LYS A 40 -12.73 17.96 9.87
N LYS A 41 -11.80 18.07 8.92
CA LYS A 41 -11.62 17.11 7.82
C LYS A 41 -11.05 15.76 8.27
N ILE A 42 -10.40 15.71 9.43
CA ILE A 42 -9.81 14.49 10.01
C ILE A 42 -10.88 13.64 10.70
N PHE A 43 -11.89 14.28 11.32
CA PHE A 43 -12.92 13.59 12.10
C PHE A 43 -14.25 13.42 11.40
N ILE A 44 -14.64 14.34 10.52
CA ILE A 44 -15.93 14.33 9.83
C ILE A 44 -15.72 14.04 8.34
N ALA A 45 -16.33 12.97 7.85
CA ALA A 45 -16.24 12.55 6.46
C ALA A 45 -17.32 13.20 5.58
N ALA A 46 -18.54 13.36 6.11
CA ALA A 46 -19.66 13.97 5.41
C ALA A 46 -20.73 14.48 6.39
N THR A 47 -21.70 15.25 5.91
CA THR A 47 -22.90 15.63 6.67
C THR A 47 -24.15 15.36 5.85
N VAL A 48 -25.19 14.77 6.44
CA VAL A 48 -26.48 14.50 5.80
C VAL A 48 -27.58 15.13 6.65
N ASN A 49 -28.30 16.12 6.10
CA ASN A 49 -29.38 16.84 6.79
C ASN A 49 -28.95 17.38 8.17
N GLY A 50 -27.75 17.98 8.25
CA GLY A 50 -27.18 18.50 9.49
C GLY A 50 -26.56 17.47 10.43
N LYS A 51 -26.66 16.16 10.14
CA LYS A 51 -26.01 15.09 10.92
C LYS A 51 -24.66 14.71 10.32
N SER A 52 -23.59 14.74 11.10
CA SER A 52 -22.24 14.37 10.65
C SER A 52 -22.03 12.86 10.60
N ILE A 53 -21.39 12.38 9.55
CA ILE A 53 -20.83 11.03 9.41
C ILE A 53 -19.36 11.08 9.83
N SER A 54 -19.03 10.34 10.89
CA SER A 54 -17.66 10.28 11.42
C SER A 54 -16.75 9.45 10.53
N ARG A 55 -15.55 9.95 10.26
CA ARG A 55 -14.51 9.21 9.53
C ARG A 55 -14.05 7.96 10.30
N LEU A 56 -14.03 8.03 11.63
CA LEU A 56 -13.67 6.88 12.48
C LEU A 56 -14.70 5.74 12.37
N ALA A 57 -15.99 6.08 12.21
CA ALA A 57 -17.03 5.08 11.99
C ALA A 57 -16.84 4.36 10.64
N ILE A 58 -16.41 5.09 9.61
CA ILE A 58 -16.06 4.51 8.30
C ILE A 58 -14.86 3.57 8.43
N ILE A 59 -13.76 4.04 9.05
CA ILE A 59 -12.55 3.24 9.27
C ILE A 59 -12.91 1.94 10.01
N LYS A 60 -13.64 2.03 11.13
CA LYS A 60 -14.06 0.86 11.90
C LYS A 60 -14.91 -0.12 11.07
N LYS A 61 -15.74 0.39 10.16
CA LYS A 61 -16.53 -0.46 9.25
C LYS A 61 -15.65 -1.16 8.21
N LEU A 62 -14.66 -0.46 7.63
CA LEU A 62 -13.69 -1.04 6.69
C LEU A 62 -12.77 -2.05 7.37
N GLU A 63 -12.29 -1.75 8.58
CA GLU A 63 -11.52 -2.66 9.42
C GLU A 63 -12.29 -3.94 9.72
N LYS A 64 -13.59 -3.83 10.04
CA LYS A 64 -14.46 -5.00 10.22
C LYS A 64 -14.65 -5.81 8.92
N GLN A 65 -14.70 -5.14 7.76
CA GLN A 65 -14.92 -5.80 6.47
C GLN A 65 -13.67 -6.49 5.92
N GLY A 66 -12.48 -5.92 6.15
CA GLY A 66 -11.25 -6.40 5.51
C GLY A 66 -9.95 -6.07 6.24
N GLY A 67 -10.01 -5.50 7.45
CA GLY A 67 -8.84 -5.09 8.22
C GLY A 67 -7.87 -6.23 8.50
N LYS A 68 -8.37 -7.40 8.94
CA LYS A 68 -7.54 -8.59 9.16
C LYS A 68 -6.76 -9.02 7.92
N LYS A 69 -7.45 -9.16 6.78
CA LYS A 69 -6.82 -9.56 5.51
C LYS A 69 -5.80 -8.51 5.06
N THR A 70 -6.15 -7.23 5.16
CA THR A 70 -5.28 -6.12 4.78
C THR A 70 -4.01 -6.10 5.62
N LEU A 71 -4.14 -6.23 6.94
CA LEU A 71 -2.99 -6.30 7.84
C LEU A 71 -2.10 -7.50 7.53
N GLU A 72 -2.68 -8.68 7.28
CA GLU A 72 -1.93 -9.88 6.91
C GLU A 72 -1.14 -9.72 5.59
N THR A 73 -1.73 -9.08 4.58
CA THR A 73 -1.03 -8.74 3.34
C THR A 73 0.11 -7.76 3.60
N MET A 74 -0.10 -6.74 4.42
CA MET A 74 0.93 -5.76 4.77
C MET A 74 2.09 -6.39 5.56
N ILE A 75 1.79 -7.29 6.51
CA ILE A 75 2.79 -8.05 7.26
C ILE A 75 3.62 -8.89 6.29
N THR A 76 2.97 -9.65 5.42
CA THR A 76 3.66 -10.47 4.42
C THR A 76 4.60 -9.64 3.54
N GLY A 77 4.11 -8.51 3.02
CA GLY A 77 4.93 -7.58 2.22
C GLY A 77 6.11 -7.00 3.00
N ALA A 78 5.94 -6.66 4.28
CA ALA A 78 7.02 -6.19 5.14
C ALA A 78 8.09 -7.26 5.37
N LEU A 79 7.68 -8.51 5.63
CA LEU A 79 8.61 -9.63 5.80
C LEU A 79 9.43 -9.90 4.55
N ILE A 80 8.81 -9.83 3.36
CA ILE A 80 9.49 -9.99 2.08
C ILE A 80 10.57 -8.90 1.91
N ARG A 81 10.24 -7.63 2.15
CA ARG A 81 11.21 -6.52 2.05
C ARG A 81 12.38 -6.71 3.02
N GLN A 82 12.09 -7.03 4.27
CA GLN A 82 13.12 -7.24 5.30
C GLN A 82 14.07 -8.39 4.94
N GLU A 83 13.54 -9.51 4.44
CA GLU A 83 14.39 -10.63 4.03
C GLU A 83 15.18 -10.31 2.75
N ALA A 84 14.58 -9.58 1.79
CA ALA A 84 15.28 -9.13 0.59
C ALA A 84 16.46 -8.20 0.95
N GLU A 85 16.24 -7.25 1.86
CA GLU A 85 17.29 -6.37 2.40
C GLU A 85 18.41 -7.18 3.07
N LYS A 86 18.05 -8.14 3.92
CA LYS A 86 19.01 -9.04 4.59
C LYS A 86 19.86 -9.83 3.59
N ARG A 87 19.26 -10.26 2.48
CA ARG A 87 19.94 -10.97 1.37
C ARG A 87 20.60 -10.03 0.36
N LYS A 88 20.49 -8.72 0.55
CA LYS A 88 21.00 -7.68 -0.37
C LYS A 88 20.44 -7.81 -1.79
N ILE A 89 19.19 -8.27 -1.89
CA ILE A 89 18.48 -8.39 -3.15
C ILE A 89 17.91 -7.02 -3.53
N THR A 90 18.25 -6.57 -4.73
CA THR A 90 17.78 -5.30 -5.28
C THR A 90 17.08 -5.55 -6.61
N VAL A 91 15.87 -5.03 -6.75
CA VAL A 91 15.12 -5.07 -8.00
C VAL A 91 15.54 -3.89 -8.86
N SER A 92 15.98 -4.15 -10.09
CA SER A 92 16.38 -3.09 -11.01
C SER A 92 15.17 -2.40 -11.64
N GLN A 93 15.30 -1.13 -12.02
CA GLN A 93 14.23 -0.43 -12.75
C GLN A 93 13.89 -1.14 -14.07
N LYS A 94 14.89 -1.74 -14.72
CA LYS A 94 14.69 -2.53 -15.95
C LYS A 94 13.74 -3.70 -15.73
N ASP A 95 13.85 -4.41 -14.60
CA ASP A 95 12.99 -5.55 -14.29
C ASP A 95 11.56 -5.08 -14.01
N ILE A 96 11.41 -3.95 -13.32
CA ILE A 96 10.10 -3.32 -13.06
C ILE A 96 9.44 -2.92 -14.39
N ASP A 97 10.19 -2.24 -15.27
CA ASP A 97 9.67 -1.78 -16.56
C ASP A 97 9.29 -2.96 -17.47
N ALA A 98 10.06 -4.05 -17.43
CA ALA A 98 9.75 -5.26 -18.16
C ALA A 98 8.44 -5.89 -17.68
N GLU A 99 8.22 -5.97 -16.37
CA GLU A 99 6.98 -6.53 -15.81
C GLU A 99 5.78 -5.60 -16.05
N MET A 100 5.96 -4.29 -15.90
CA MET A 100 4.96 -3.28 -16.25
C MET A 100 4.48 -3.43 -17.69
N LYS A 101 5.39 -3.62 -18.65
CA LYS A 101 5.05 -3.84 -20.06
C LYS A 101 4.24 -5.12 -20.28
N LYS A 102 4.56 -6.20 -19.57
CA LYS A 102 3.77 -7.44 -19.66
C LYS A 102 2.36 -7.23 -19.14
N ILE A 103 2.21 -6.56 -18.00
CA ILE A 103 0.91 -6.26 -17.40
C ILE A 103 0.11 -5.36 -18.34
N GLU A 104 0.71 -4.30 -18.87
CA GLU A 104 0.08 -3.40 -19.83
C GLU A 104 -0.39 -4.14 -21.10
N ALA A 105 0.44 -5.03 -21.66
CA ALA A 105 0.07 -5.84 -22.81
C ALA A 105 -1.10 -6.80 -22.50
N ASN A 106 -1.10 -7.43 -21.33
CA ASN A 106 -2.18 -8.32 -20.89
C ASN A 106 -3.50 -7.58 -20.62
N VAL A 107 -3.44 -6.35 -20.12
CA VAL A 107 -4.63 -5.52 -19.90
C VAL A 107 -5.17 -5.00 -21.24
N THR A 108 -4.28 -4.58 -22.14
CA THR A 108 -4.64 -4.12 -23.48
C THR A 108 -5.27 -5.22 -24.32
N SER A 109 -4.78 -6.45 -24.22
CA SER A 109 -5.38 -7.60 -24.91
C SER A 109 -6.80 -7.94 -24.41
N GLN A 110 -7.16 -7.48 -23.21
CA GLN A 110 -8.51 -7.60 -22.63
C GLN A 110 -9.43 -6.42 -23.02
N GLY A 111 -8.95 -5.47 -23.83
CA GLY A 111 -9.77 -4.37 -24.36
C GLY A 111 -9.89 -3.15 -23.45
N THR A 112 -9.00 -2.99 -22.47
CA THR A 112 -8.92 -1.78 -21.64
C THR A 112 -7.50 -1.26 -21.52
N THR A 113 -7.32 -0.06 -20.97
CA THR A 113 -5.99 0.51 -20.72
C THR A 113 -5.55 0.23 -19.29
N LEU A 114 -4.24 0.23 -19.04
CA LEU A 114 -3.71 0.04 -17.69
C LEU A 114 -4.25 1.09 -16.71
N ASP A 115 -4.31 2.35 -17.12
CA ASP A 115 -4.79 3.45 -16.26
C ASP A 115 -6.26 3.27 -15.86
N GLN A 116 -7.12 2.84 -16.79
CA GLN A 116 -8.52 2.53 -16.49
C GLN A 116 -8.65 1.32 -15.55
N ALA A 117 -7.86 0.27 -15.79
CA ALA A 117 -7.86 -0.91 -14.92
C ALA A 117 -7.45 -0.56 -13.48
N LEU A 118 -6.40 0.27 -13.32
CA LEU A 118 -5.95 0.76 -12.02
C LEU A 118 -7.00 1.66 -11.35
N GLN A 119 -7.61 2.58 -12.09
CA GLN A 119 -8.67 3.44 -11.56
C GLN A 119 -9.87 2.64 -11.05
N ASN A 120 -10.30 1.61 -11.78
CA ASN A 120 -11.40 0.74 -11.39
C ASN A 120 -11.09 -0.06 -10.11
N GLN A 121 -9.81 -0.35 -9.86
CA GLN A 121 -9.34 -1.00 -8.65
C GLN A 121 -9.05 -0.01 -7.51
N GLY A 122 -9.16 1.30 -7.75
CA GLY A 122 -8.79 2.34 -6.80
C GLY A 122 -7.29 2.38 -6.50
N MET A 123 -6.45 1.92 -7.44
CA MET A 123 -5.00 1.86 -7.34
C MET A 123 -4.33 2.95 -8.15
N THR A 124 -3.15 3.37 -7.72
CA THR A 124 -2.24 4.20 -8.49
C THR A 124 -1.19 3.35 -9.20
N LYS A 125 -0.50 3.94 -10.19
CA LYS A 125 0.66 3.30 -10.83
C LYS A 125 1.78 2.98 -9.82
N ASN A 126 1.94 3.81 -8.79
CA ASN A 126 2.93 3.57 -7.75
C ASN A 126 2.57 2.35 -6.89
N ASP A 127 1.28 2.14 -6.61
CA ASP A 127 0.83 0.94 -5.89
C ASP A 127 1.15 -0.32 -6.68
N LEU A 128 0.91 -0.30 -8.00
CA LEU A 128 1.28 -1.41 -8.88
C LEU A 128 2.79 -1.64 -8.92
N ILE A 129 3.60 -0.57 -9.00
CA ILE A 129 5.07 -0.69 -8.97
C ILE A 129 5.54 -1.32 -7.66
N GLU A 130 4.95 -0.96 -6.52
CA GLU A 130 5.30 -1.57 -5.23
C GLU A 130 4.92 -3.05 -5.17
N GLU A 131 3.78 -3.44 -5.73
CA GLU A 131 3.38 -4.84 -5.84
C GLU A 131 4.33 -5.65 -6.74
N ILE A 132 4.72 -5.09 -7.89
CA ILE A 132 5.72 -5.68 -8.79
C ILE A 132 7.06 -5.87 -8.09
N LYS A 133 7.53 -4.87 -7.34
CA LYS A 133 8.78 -4.99 -6.57
C LYS A 133 8.71 -6.15 -5.57
N ILE A 134 7.63 -6.25 -4.80
CA ILE A 134 7.42 -7.34 -3.85
C ILE A 134 7.46 -8.70 -4.57
N GLN A 135 6.77 -8.83 -5.69
CA GLN A 135 6.74 -10.05 -6.48
C GLN A 135 8.13 -10.41 -7.01
N LEU A 136 8.88 -9.45 -7.56
CA LEU A 136 10.22 -9.67 -8.10
C LEU A 136 11.22 -10.05 -6.99
N MET A 137 11.18 -9.39 -5.83
CA MET A 137 11.98 -9.76 -4.66
C MET A 137 11.69 -11.20 -4.22
N LEU A 138 10.41 -11.56 -4.15
CA LEU A 138 9.98 -12.90 -3.77
C LEU A 138 10.45 -13.96 -4.77
N GLN A 139 10.34 -13.68 -6.07
CA GLN A 139 10.82 -14.56 -7.13
C GLN A 139 12.34 -14.74 -7.08
N GLN A 140 13.10 -13.66 -6.87
CA GLN A 140 14.56 -13.73 -6.73
C GLN A 140 14.97 -14.55 -5.49
N MET A 141 14.27 -14.39 -4.36
CA MET A 141 14.54 -15.16 -3.13
C MET A 141 14.16 -16.64 -3.22
N ALA A 142 13.06 -16.96 -3.92
CA ALA A 142 12.53 -18.32 -4.02
C ALA A 142 13.09 -19.11 -5.22
N GLY A 143 13.54 -18.41 -6.26
CA GLY A 143 13.91 -18.96 -7.57
C GLY A 143 15.21 -19.76 -7.60
N ASP A 144 16.13 -19.54 -6.66
CA ASP A 144 17.49 -20.12 -6.70
C ASP A 144 17.55 -21.64 -6.49
N ASN A 145 16.45 -22.35 -6.24
CA ASN A 145 16.51 -23.73 -5.76
C ASN A 145 15.50 -24.75 -6.34
N VAL A 146 14.81 -24.50 -7.46
CA VAL A 146 13.86 -25.50 -7.99
C VAL A 146 14.62 -26.66 -8.69
N LYS A 147 15.01 -27.67 -7.91
CA LYS A 147 15.54 -28.94 -8.44
C LYS A 147 14.38 -29.83 -8.91
N MET A 148 14.50 -30.36 -10.13
CA MET A 148 13.55 -31.32 -10.70
C MET A 148 14.30 -32.54 -11.21
N SER A 149 13.74 -33.71 -10.95
CA SER A 149 14.24 -34.98 -11.47
C SER A 149 13.46 -35.41 -12.72
N ASN A 150 14.08 -36.24 -13.57
CA ASN A 150 13.41 -36.80 -14.74
C ASN A 150 12.16 -37.60 -14.38
N LYS A 151 12.22 -38.35 -13.27
CA LYS A 151 11.08 -39.13 -12.77
C LYS A 151 9.86 -38.25 -12.48
N GLU A 152 10.05 -37.08 -11.86
CA GLU A 152 8.94 -36.17 -11.57
C GLU A 152 8.30 -35.60 -12.84
N ILE A 153 9.09 -35.40 -13.90
CA ILE A 153 8.58 -34.97 -15.20
C ILE A 153 7.74 -36.09 -15.83
N ASP A 154 8.25 -37.32 -15.80
CA ASP A 154 7.57 -38.49 -16.37
C ASP A 154 6.26 -38.81 -15.61
N ASP A 155 6.30 -38.72 -14.27
CA ASP A 155 5.12 -38.87 -13.41
C ASP A 155 4.07 -37.77 -13.71
N PHE A 156 4.51 -36.52 -13.92
CA PHE A 156 3.62 -35.40 -14.25
C PHE A 156 2.94 -35.57 -15.60
N ILE A 157 3.68 -35.99 -16.62
CA ILE A 157 3.14 -36.28 -17.95
C ILE A 157 2.09 -37.40 -17.87
N SER A 158 2.40 -38.47 -17.14
CA SER A 158 1.50 -39.61 -16.93
C SER A 158 0.22 -39.21 -16.18
N ALA A 159 0.34 -38.40 -15.13
CA ALA A 159 -0.81 -37.91 -14.36
C ALA A 159 -1.72 -36.98 -15.18
N ASN A 160 -1.15 -36.13 -16.04
CA ASN A 160 -1.93 -35.23 -16.91
C ASN A 160 -2.75 -36.00 -17.95
N LYS A 161 -2.17 -37.06 -18.53
CA LYS A 161 -2.87 -37.94 -19.49
C LYS A 161 -4.17 -38.49 -18.90
N ASN A 162 -4.17 -38.85 -17.62
CA ASN A 162 -5.34 -39.39 -16.93
C ASN A 162 -6.39 -38.33 -16.57
N GLN A 163 -6.01 -37.05 -16.44
CA GLN A 163 -6.93 -36.00 -16.02
C GLN A 163 -7.67 -35.31 -17.16
N GLN A 164 -7.06 -35.20 -18.34
CA GLN A 164 -7.67 -34.43 -19.45
C GLN A 164 -8.38 -35.29 -20.50
N GLY A 165 -8.30 -36.62 -20.42
CA GLY A 165 -8.98 -37.51 -21.37
C GLY A 165 -8.51 -37.35 -22.84
N PHE A 166 -7.39 -36.66 -23.07
CA PHE A 166 -6.78 -36.51 -24.39
C PHE A 166 -5.79 -37.65 -24.65
N ASP A 167 -5.86 -38.26 -25.83
CA ASP A 167 -4.88 -39.24 -26.30
C ASP A 167 -3.49 -38.64 -26.58
N LYS A 168 -3.39 -37.31 -26.68
CA LYS A 168 -2.12 -36.61 -26.91
C LYS A 168 -1.43 -36.25 -25.60
N GLU A 169 -0.25 -36.82 -25.43
CA GLU A 169 0.69 -36.51 -24.36
C GLU A 169 1.14 -35.05 -24.46
N ILE A 170 1.19 -34.33 -23.34
CA ILE A 170 1.74 -32.98 -23.30
C ILE A 170 3.25 -33.06 -23.66
N PRO A 171 3.76 -32.17 -24.54
CA PRO A 171 5.18 -32.14 -24.85
C PRO A 171 6.02 -32.01 -23.56
N ARG A 172 7.14 -32.75 -23.48
CA ARG A 172 8.02 -32.75 -22.30
C ARG A 172 8.44 -31.35 -21.88
N GLU A 173 8.68 -30.45 -22.83
CA GLU A 173 9.01 -29.05 -22.56
C GLU A 173 7.87 -28.30 -21.83
N GLN A 174 6.62 -28.49 -22.27
CA GLN A 174 5.45 -27.93 -21.59
C GLN A 174 5.25 -28.54 -20.21
N ALA A 175 5.46 -29.84 -20.06
CA ALA A 175 5.44 -30.52 -18.77
C ALA A 175 6.49 -29.96 -17.80
N VAL A 176 7.71 -29.75 -18.28
CA VAL A 176 8.81 -29.12 -17.51
C VAL A 176 8.43 -27.71 -17.08
N ALA A 177 7.88 -26.89 -17.98
CA ALA A 177 7.47 -25.52 -17.67
C ALA A 177 6.36 -25.47 -16.61
N GLN A 178 5.31 -26.29 -16.77
CA GLN A 178 4.20 -26.37 -15.82
C GLN A 178 4.65 -26.90 -14.46
N LEU A 179 5.46 -27.97 -14.43
CA LEU A 179 5.97 -28.55 -13.19
C LEU A 179 6.90 -27.57 -12.46
N LYS A 180 7.75 -26.84 -13.21
CA LYS A 180 8.59 -25.78 -12.64
C LYS A 180 7.74 -24.69 -12.02
N GLN A 181 6.66 -24.27 -12.69
CA GLN A 181 5.73 -23.27 -12.18
C GLN A 181 5.06 -23.75 -10.88
N GLN A 182 4.56 -24.98 -10.85
CA GLN A 182 3.94 -25.58 -9.67
C GLN A 182 4.91 -25.66 -8.48
N LYS A 183 6.13 -26.18 -8.71
CA LYS A 183 7.16 -26.26 -7.67
C LYS A 183 7.59 -24.89 -7.17
N SER A 184 7.67 -23.89 -8.06
CA SER A 184 8.01 -22.51 -7.68
C SER A 184 6.94 -21.93 -6.75
N GLN A 185 5.66 -22.10 -7.07
CA GLN A 185 4.56 -21.67 -6.22
C GLN A 185 4.59 -22.35 -4.85
N GLN A 186 4.83 -23.67 -4.82
CA GLN A 186 4.96 -24.40 -3.56
C GLN A 186 6.13 -23.89 -2.71
N LYS A 187 7.29 -23.65 -3.32
CA LYS A 187 8.45 -23.10 -2.62
C LYS A 187 8.20 -21.70 -2.08
N ILE A 188 7.54 -20.84 -2.85
CA ILE A 188 7.14 -19.51 -2.41
C ILE A 188 6.22 -19.63 -1.19
N GLN A 189 5.22 -20.51 -1.24
CA GLN A 189 4.31 -20.70 -0.12
C GLN A 189 5.03 -21.18 1.15
N THR A 190 5.92 -22.19 1.02
CA THR A 190 6.74 -22.66 2.14
C THR A 190 7.64 -21.55 2.68
N PHE A 191 8.29 -20.79 1.79
CA PHE A 191 9.17 -19.70 2.18
C PHE A 191 8.43 -18.60 2.95
N LEU A 192 7.24 -18.20 2.51
CA LEU A 192 6.42 -17.21 3.22
C LEU A 192 5.95 -17.74 4.58
N THR A 193 5.58 -19.02 4.67
CA THR A 193 5.23 -19.66 5.95
C THR A 193 6.41 -19.64 6.91
N ASP A 194 7.61 -20.00 6.44
CA ASP A 194 8.83 -19.99 7.24
C ASP A 194 9.22 -18.58 7.69
N LEU A 195 9.11 -17.59 6.80
CA LEU A 195 9.35 -16.19 7.15
C LEU A 195 8.40 -15.73 8.25
N LYS A 196 7.11 -16.03 8.12
CA LYS A 196 6.11 -15.67 9.12
C LYS A 196 6.37 -16.37 10.46
N ALA A 197 6.74 -17.65 10.44
CA ALA A 197 7.03 -18.43 11.64
C ALA A 197 8.28 -17.94 12.39
N LYS A 198 9.29 -17.45 11.67
CA LYS A 198 10.54 -16.91 12.25
C LYS A 198 10.41 -15.45 12.70
N ALA A 199 9.38 -14.74 12.23
CA ALA A 199 9.20 -13.33 12.53
C ALA A 199 8.57 -13.12 13.92
N LYS A 200 9.08 -12.11 14.64
CA LYS A 200 8.44 -11.61 15.86
C LYS A 200 7.40 -10.55 15.48
N ILE A 201 6.13 -10.94 15.42
CA ILE A 201 5.03 -10.06 15.05
C ILE A 201 4.25 -9.67 16.31
N ASN A 202 4.22 -8.37 16.63
CA ASN A 202 3.41 -7.84 17.73
C ASN A 202 2.14 -7.19 17.17
N TYR A 203 0.98 -7.61 17.66
CA TYR A 203 -0.31 -7.06 17.26
C TYR A 203 -0.81 -6.09 18.33
N PHE A 204 -1.12 -4.86 17.92
CA PHE A 204 -1.64 -3.81 18.81
C PHE A 204 -3.15 -3.56 18.62
N VAL A 205 -3.71 -4.13 17.57
CA VAL A 205 -5.13 -4.03 17.22
C VAL A 205 -5.61 -5.42 16.82
N ASN A 206 -6.83 -5.76 17.22
CA ASN A 206 -7.51 -6.97 16.79
C ASN A 206 -8.73 -6.57 15.96
N TYR A 207 -8.92 -7.23 14.81
CA TYR A 207 -9.96 -6.93 13.84
C TYR A 207 -11.08 -7.97 13.87
#